data_AF-A0A8G2BGQ4-F1
#
_entry.id   AF-A0A8G2BGQ4-F1
#
_cell.length_a   1.000
_cell.length_b   1.000
_cell.length_c   1.000
_cell.angle_alpha   90.00
_cell.angle_beta   90.00
_cell.angle_gamma   90.00
#
_symmetry.space_group_name_H-M   'P 1'
#
loop_
_entity.id
_entity.type
_entity.pdbx_description
1 polymer ?
#
loop_
_entity_poly.entity_id
_entity_poly.type
_entity_poly.pdbx_seq_one_letter_code
_entity_poly.pdbx_strand_id
1 'polypeptide(L)'
;MQAEAIRTETADGVGIEAVPLTPFLGAEITGLDLSRDVTPEQAARVRELFFRHQVIAVRGQDIAPEGFIRFAEIFGPIEPFFISSYNHPEHPQIYVLSNVRKDGKPIGRDGAGTHWHSDSTFVEKPSSVTLLHGVEVPARGGDTLFANMYDAYDRLDAETKALIDGRRAIHRYQRKEFVFSGDRELTAEEKAEIEELKRKRLAEEAAAGPSPTAEKSNKVPEQRHPVARTHPVTGRKALYLNDEMMVGIEGLDDSVAVPLLRRLCEEATTPDRVLRFKWRKGDLVAWDNASIIHSATFTPPDQARIMHRLTVEGGVPV
;
A
#
# COMPACT_ATOMS: atom_id res chain seq x y z
N MET A 1 13.43 -30.12 -6.19
CA MET A 1 13.09 -30.57 -4.82
C MET A 1 11.76 -29.92 -4.47
N GLN A 2 10.73 -30.73 -4.25
CA GLN A 2 9.40 -30.26 -3.88
C GLN A 2 9.49 -29.61 -2.49
N ALA A 3 9.08 -28.34 -2.39
CA ALA A 3 8.87 -27.70 -1.11
C ALA A 3 7.72 -28.42 -0.41
N GLU A 4 8.00 -29.04 0.74
CA GLU A 4 6.95 -29.53 1.63
C GLU A 4 6.07 -28.33 2.02
N ALA A 5 4.78 -28.43 1.68
CA ALA A 5 3.78 -27.48 2.12
C ALA A 5 3.77 -27.48 3.65
N ILE A 6 4.14 -26.34 4.25
CA ILE A 6 3.94 -26.08 5.67
C ILE A 6 2.44 -26.21 5.92
N ARG A 7 2.05 -27.28 6.64
CA ARG A 7 0.64 -27.59 6.90
C ARG A 7 0.01 -26.50 7.76
N THR A 8 -1.23 -26.20 7.40
CA THR A 8 -2.09 -25.13 7.89
C THR A 8 -2.56 -25.33 9.32
N GLU A 9 -2.60 -24.25 10.11
CA GLU A 9 -3.24 -24.22 11.43
C GLU A 9 -4.77 -24.17 11.24
N THR A 10 -5.42 -25.32 11.44
CA THR A 10 -6.87 -25.40 11.67
C THR A 10 -7.13 -25.51 13.17
N ALA A 11 -7.34 -24.37 13.84
CA ALA A 11 -7.64 -24.37 15.27
C ALA A 11 -9.14 -24.19 15.58
N ASP A 12 -9.93 -23.86 14.56
CA ASP A 12 -11.23 -23.24 14.71
C ASP A 12 -12.09 -23.65 13.51
N GLY A 13 -13.19 -24.37 13.75
CA GLY A 13 -14.05 -25.04 12.76
C GLY A 13 -14.75 -24.14 11.71
N VAL A 14 -14.21 -22.96 11.45
CA VAL A 14 -14.62 -21.96 10.46
C VAL A 14 -14.12 -22.30 9.04
N GLY A 15 -13.15 -23.20 8.92
CA GLY A 15 -12.64 -23.67 7.62
C GLY A 15 -11.82 -22.64 6.83
N ILE A 16 -11.36 -21.56 7.48
CA ILE A 16 -10.47 -20.56 6.91
C ILE A 16 -9.04 -20.82 7.35
N GLU A 17 -8.12 -20.91 6.38
CA GLU A 17 -6.71 -21.20 6.61
C GLU A 17 -5.83 -20.12 5.99
N ALA A 18 -4.61 -19.97 6.52
CA ALA A 18 -3.58 -19.10 5.97
C ALA A 18 -2.40 -19.93 5.44
N VAL A 19 -2.11 -19.78 4.15
CA VAL A 19 -0.94 -20.37 3.48
C VAL A 19 0.11 -19.29 3.30
N PRO A 20 1.28 -19.37 3.97
CA PRO A 20 2.30 -18.31 3.88
C PRO A 20 2.74 -18.03 2.43
N LEU A 21 2.80 -16.75 2.06
CA LEU A 21 3.34 -16.31 0.76
C LEU A 21 4.87 -16.28 0.79
N THR A 22 5.44 -15.96 1.94
CA THR A 22 6.87 -16.07 2.25
C THR A 22 7.04 -16.55 3.69
N PRO A 23 8.25 -16.96 4.11
CA PRO A 23 8.52 -17.31 5.51
C PRO A 23 8.38 -16.14 6.52
N PHE A 24 8.36 -14.89 6.05
CA PHE A 24 8.50 -13.71 6.90
C PHE A 24 7.37 -12.67 6.76
N LEU A 25 6.58 -12.74 5.68
CA LEU A 25 5.53 -11.77 5.38
C LEU A 25 4.47 -12.35 4.45
N GLY A 26 3.21 -12.10 4.81
CA GLY A 26 2.06 -12.32 3.97
C GLY A 26 1.53 -13.75 3.95
N ALA A 27 0.22 -13.88 3.74
CA ALA A 27 -0.44 -15.18 3.55
C ALA A 27 -1.57 -15.12 2.52
N GLU A 28 -1.78 -16.23 1.81
CA GLU A 28 -3.00 -16.50 1.06
C GLU A 28 -4.04 -17.07 2.02
N ILE A 29 -5.24 -16.51 2.02
CA ILE A 29 -6.37 -16.95 2.82
C ILE A 29 -7.25 -17.85 1.97
N THR A 30 -7.42 -19.10 2.40
CA THR A 30 -8.23 -20.11 1.72
C THR A 30 -9.50 -20.41 2.52
N GLY A 31 -10.52 -20.98 1.87
CA GLY A 31 -11.79 -21.33 2.52
C GLY A 31 -12.79 -20.17 2.64
N LEU A 32 -12.56 -19.08 1.90
CA LEU A 32 -13.42 -17.89 1.88
C LEU A 32 -13.96 -17.63 0.46
N ASP A 33 -15.28 -17.42 0.37
CA ASP A 33 -16.00 -17.06 -0.86
C ASP A 33 -16.66 -15.68 -0.66
N LEU A 34 -16.05 -14.64 -1.24
CA LEU A 34 -16.50 -13.25 -1.07
C LEU A 34 -17.72 -12.88 -1.93
N SER A 35 -18.23 -13.81 -2.75
CA SER A 35 -19.53 -13.64 -3.40
C SER A 35 -20.70 -13.75 -2.42
N ARG A 36 -20.45 -14.30 -1.21
CA ARG A 36 -21.42 -14.51 -0.14
C ARG A 36 -21.20 -13.52 1.01
N ASP A 37 -22.08 -13.58 2.00
CA ASP A 37 -21.87 -12.86 3.26
C ASP A 37 -20.75 -13.50 4.08
N VAL A 38 -19.93 -12.65 4.71
CA VAL A 38 -18.88 -13.07 5.64
C VAL A 38 -19.49 -13.10 7.04
N THR A 39 -19.57 -14.28 7.63
CA THR A 39 -20.10 -14.44 9.00
C THR A 39 -19.21 -13.74 10.03
N PRO A 40 -19.75 -13.37 11.21
CA PRO A 40 -18.95 -12.78 12.29
C PRO A 40 -17.73 -13.61 12.68
N GLU A 41 -17.85 -14.94 12.69
CA GLU A 41 -16.79 -15.89 13.00
C GLU A 41 -15.70 -15.88 11.92
N GLN A 42 -16.10 -15.89 10.64
CA GLN A 42 -15.17 -15.75 9.52
C GLN A 42 -14.45 -14.40 9.55
N ALA A 43 -15.17 -13.31 9.81
CA ALA A 43 -14.60 -11.97 9.91
C ALA A 43 -13.58 -11.88 11.06
N ALA A 44 -13.88 -12.48 12.22
CA ALA A 44 -12.94 -12.55 13.35
C ALA A 44 -11.67 -13.32 12.98
N ARG A 45 -11.81 -14.49 12.34
CA ARG A 45 -10.67 -15.29 11.88
C ARG A 45 -9.83 -14.56 10.85
N VAL A 46 -10.44 -13.89 9.87
CA VAL A 46 -9.71 -13.09 8.87
C VAL A 46 -8.95 -11.94 9.53
N ARG A 47 -9.53 -11.22 10.50
CA ARG A 47 -8.82 -10.15 11.23
C ARG A 47 -7.62 -10.69 12.02
N GLU A 48 -7.78 -11.85 12.68
CA GLU A 48 -6.68 -12.48 13.40
C GLU A 48 -5.51 -12.81 12.45
N LEU A 49 -5.82 -13.49 11.34
CA LEU A 49 -4.83 -13.84 10.31
C LEU A 49 -4.22 -12.60 9.67
N PHE A 50 -5.01 -11.54 9.46
CA PHE A 50 -4.55 -10.26 8.96
C PHE A 50 -3.47 -9.64 9.86
N PHE A 51 -3.73 -9.47 11.16
CA PHE A 51 -2.74 -8.86 12.06
C PHE A 51 -1.52 -9.75 12.29
N ARG A 52 -1.67 -11.08 12.12
CA ARG A 52 -0.56 -12.03 12.18
C ARG A 52 0.36 -11.96 10.97
N HIS A 53 -0.22 -11.90 9.77
CA HIS A 53 0.54 -11.98 8.51
C HIS A 53 0.80 -10.62 7.85
N GLN A 54 0.17 -9.55 8.34
CA GLN A 54 0.28 -8.14 7.92
C GLN A 54 -0.19 -7.84 6.49
N VAL A 55 -0.04 -8.80 5.57
CA VAL A 55 -0.56 -8.79 4.20
C VAL A 55 -1.34 -10.08 4.01
N ILE A 56 -2.58 -9.99 3.53
CA ILE A 56 -3.37 -11.17 3.18
C ILE A 56 -3.88 -11.07 1.76
N ALA A 57 -3.99 -12.20 1.09
CA ALA A 57 -4.55 -12.30 -0.25
C ALA A 57 -5.68 -13.34 -0.29
N VAL A 58 -6.82 -12.99 -0.85
CA VAL A 58 -7.90 -13.93 -1.19
C VAL A 58 -7.92 -14.04 -2.71
N ARG A 59 -7.55 -15.21 -3.25
CA ARG A 59 -7.32 -15.38 -4.69
C ARG A 59 -8.61 -15.52 -5.48
N GLY A 60 -8.60 -15.04 -6.72
CA GLY A 60 -9.58 -15.41 -7.76
C GLY A 60 -11.05 -15.08 -7.42
N GLN A 61 -11.30 -13.97 -6.75
CA GLN A 61 -12.63 -13.52 -6.34
C GLN A 61 -13.30 -12.75 -7.49
N ASP A 62 -14.28 -13.41 -8.13
CA ASP A 62 -15.19 -12.78 -9.09
C ASP A 62 -16.40 -12.22 -8.34
N ILE A 63 -16.27 -10.97 -7.91
CA ILE A 63 -17.24 -10.32 -7.02
C ILE A 63 -17.68 -8.97 -7.58
N ALA A 64 -18.93 -8.63 -7.35
CA ALA A 64 -19.45 -7.29 -7.55
C ALA A 64 -18.80 -6.32 -6.53
N PRO A 65 -18.79 -5.00 -6.83
CA PRO A 65 -18.25 -3.98 -5.92
C PRO A 65 -18.76 -4.08 -4.48
N GLU A 66 -20.01 -4.49 -4.26
CA GLU A 66 -20.61 -4.66 -2.94
C GLU A 66 -19.93 -5.77 -2.13
N GLY A 67 -19.47 -6.85 -2.78
CA GLY A 67 -18.69 -7.89 -2.11
C GLY A 67 -17.35 -7.37 -1.62
N PHE A 68 -16.69 -6.53 -2.43
CA PHE A 68 -15.44 -5.88 -2.05
C PHE A 68 -15.63 -4.91 -0.87
N ILE A 69 -16.71 -4.14 -0.88
CA ILE A 69 -17.10 -3.23 0.21
C ILE A 69 -17.37 -4.03 1.50
N ARG A 70 -18.23 -5.05 1.45
CA ARG A 70 -18.52 -5.90 2.62
C ARG A 70 -17.26 -6.52 3.21
N PHE A 71 -16.33 -6.97 2.37
CA PHE A 71 -15.05 -7.51 2.84
C PHE A 71 -14.18 -6.44 3.51
N ALA A 72 -14.12 -5.22 2.97
CA ALA A 72 -13.37 -4.14 3.61
C ALA A 72 -13.95 -3.73 4.97
N GLU A 73 -15.28 -3.74 5.12
CA GLU A 73 -15.98 -3.38 6.35
C GLU A 73 -15.67 -4.31 7.53
N ILE A 74 -15.15 -5.52 7.29
CA ILE A 74 -14.73 -6.40 8.39
C ILE A 74 -13.57 -5.83 9.20
N PHE A 75 -12.79 -4.90 8.63
CA PHE A 75 -11.64 -4.26 9.27
C PHE A 75 -12.02 -2.95 9.97
N GLY A 76 -13.12 -2.31 9.57
CA GLY A 76 -13.59 -1.05 10.13
C GLY A 76 -14.33 -0.17 9.11
N PRO A 77 -14.68 1.07 9.50
CA PRO A 77 -15.33 2.04 8.62
C PRO A 77 -14.45 2.38 7.41
N ILE A 78 -15.06 2.50 6.23
CA ILE A 78 -14.37 2.85 4.99
C ILE A 78 -14.27 4.38 4.86
N GLU A 79 -13.08 4.86 4.52
CA GLU A 79 -12.81 6.25 4.18
C GLU A 79 -12.73 6.43 2.65
N PRO A 80 -13.66 7.17 2.02
CA PRO A 80 -13.58 7.48 0.60
C PRO A 80 -12.35 8.34 0.28
N PHE A 81 -11.71 8.09 -0.86
CA PHE A 81 -10.61 8.95 -1.30
C PHE A 81 -11.09 10.38 -1.60
N PHE A 82 -10.36 11.37 -1.09
CA PHE A 82 -10.77 12.78 -1.07
C PHE A 82 -10.85 13.46 -2.45
N ILE A 83 -10.35 12.81 -3.51
CA ILE A 83 -10.41 13.28 -4.90
C ILE A 83 -11.45 12.46 -5.64
N SER A 84 -12.70 12.90 -5.56
CA SER A 84 -13.87 12.18 -6.08
C SER A 84 -13.84 11.89 -7.58
N SER A 85 -13.09 12.65 -8.38
CA SER A 85 -12.96 12.43 -9.83
C SER A 85 -12.30 11.10 -10.20
N TYR A 86 -11.66 10.42 -9.25
CA TYR A 86 -11.03 9.13 -9.45
C TYR A 86 -11.83 7.97 -8.83
N ASN A 87 -13.01 8.24 -8.28
CA ASN A 87 -13.81 7.21 -7.61
C ASN A 87 -14.73 6.51 -8.62
N HIS A 88 -15.14 5.30 -8.27
CA HIS A 88 -16.07 4.51 -9.08
C HIS A 88 -17.41 5.25 -9.21
N PRO A 89 -17.99 5.33 -10.42
CA PRO A 89 -19.18 6.16 -10.69
C PRO A 89 -20.40 5.75 -9.87
N GLU A 90 -20.58 4.45 -9.62
CA GLU A 90 -21.72 3.89 -8.88
C GLU A 90 -21.41 3.62 -7.40
N HIS A 91 -20.12 3.61 -7.02
CA HIS A 91 -19.66 3.24 -5.67
C HIS A 91 -18.56 4.21 -5.24
N PRO A 92 -18.90 5.44 -4.85
CA PRO A 92 -17.93 6.53 -4.66
C PRO A 92 -16.91 6.29 -3.54
N GLN A 93 -17.11 5.30 -2.66
CA GLN A 93 -16.07 4.85 -1.73
C GLN A 93 -14.90 4.12 -2.40
N ILE A 94 -15.12 3.50 -3.57
CA ILE A 94 -14.09 2.77 -4.30
C ILE A 94 -13.26 3.76 -5.11
N TYR A 95 -11.97 3.84 -4.81
CA TYR A 95 -11.01 4.59 -5.60
C TYR A 95 -10.45 3.73 -6.73
N VAL A 96 -10.47 4.24 -7.97
CA VAL A 96 -10.06 3.49 -9.16
C VAL A 96 -8.63 3.88 -9.53
N LEU A 97 -7.73 2.89 -9.51
CA LEU A 97 -6.36 2.99 -9.99
C LEU A 97 -6.28 2.37 -11.38
N SER A 98 -6.00 3.16 -12.42
CA SER A 98 -6.02 2.63 -13.78
C SER A 98 -5.17 3.43 -14.76
N ASN A 99 -4.52 2.71 -15.69
CA ASN A 99 -3.85 3.26 -16.86
C ASN A 99 -4.71 3.19 -18.13
N VAL A 100 -5.95 2.69 -18.01
CA VAL A 100 -6.89 2.51 -19.12
C VAL A 100 -7.65 3.80 -19.41
N ARG A 101 -7.88 4.06 -20.70
CA ARG A 101 -8.68 5.19 -21.19
C ARG A 101 -9.89 4.69 -21.94
N LYS A 102 -11.03 5.36 -21.76
CA LYS A 102 -12.28 5.11 -22.48
C LYS A 102 -12.72 6.39 -23.17
N ASP A 103 -12.97 6.32 -24.47
CA ASP A 103 -13.32 7.47 -25.32
C ASP A 103 -12.32 8.63 -25.19
N GLY A 104 -11.02 8.29 -25.10
CA GLY A 104 -9.92 9.24 -24.95
C GLY A 104 -9.72 9.79 -23.53
N LYS A 105 -10.64 9.52 -22.59
CA LYS A 105 -10.58 10.01 -21.21
C LYS A 105 -10.01 8.94 -20.26
N PRO A 106 -9.17 9.33 -19.29
CA PRO A 106 -8.66 8.39 -18.29
C PRO A 106 -9.80 7.84 -17.41
N ILE A 107 -9.74 6.55 -17.09
CA ILE A 107 -10.56 5.94 -16.04
C ILE A 107 -9.71 5.87 -14.78
N GLY A 108 -10.15 6.52 -13.70
CA GLY A 108 -9.41 6.51 -12.44
C GLY A 108 -8.11 7.29 -12.48
N ARG A 109 -7.22 7.01 -11.52
CA ARG A 109 -5.90 7.63 -11.41
C ARG A 109 -4.82 6.67 -11.89
N ASP A 110 -4.08 7.15 -12.89
CA ASP A 110 -2.87 6.48 -13.36
C ASP A 110 -1.67 6.79 -12.46
N GLY A 111 -0.78 5.81 -12.36
CA GLY A 111 0.57 5.97 -11.85
C GLY A 111 0.69 6.40 -10.39
N ALA A 112 -0.11 5.82 -9.49
CA ALA A 112 -0.02 6.08 -8.06
C ALA A 112 0.78 5.00 -7.33
N GLY A 113 1.42 5.41 -6.22
CA GLY A 113 2.04 4.49 -5.26
C GLY A 113 3.33 3.83 -5.75
N THR A 114 4.09 4.48 -6.62
CA THR A 114 5.30 3.90 -7.23
C THR A 114 6.55 4.00 -6.35
N HIS A 115 6.50 4.78 -5.27
CA HIS A 115 7.55 4.86 -4.24
C HIS A 115 7.25 3.90 -3.08
N TRP A 116 8.26 3.61 -2.25
CA TRP A 116 8.04 2.94 -0.98
C TRP A 116 7.32 3.84 0.02
N HIS A 117 6.10 3.47 0.39
CA HIS A 117 5.26 4.30 1.24
C HIS A 117 4.27 3.50 2.09
N SER A 118 3.88 4.12 3.20
CA SER A 118 2.60 3.86 3.85
C SER A 118 1.55 4.86 3.31
N ASP A 119 0.31 4.42 3.16
CA ASP A 119 -0.77 5.26 2.64
C ASP A 119 -1.11 6.39 3.62
N SER A 120 -1.47 7.55 3.09
CA SER A 120 -2.09 8.66 3.84
C SER A 120 -1.27 9.22 5.01
N THR A 121 0.07 9.12 5.00
CA THR A 121 0.90 9.68 6.08
C THR A 121 0.87 11.21 6.19
N PHE A 122 0.16 11.89 5.29
CA PHE A 122 0.02 13.35 5.23
C PHE A 122 -1.26 13.86 5.93
N VAL A 123 -2.05 12.98 6.57
CA VAL A 123 -3.20 13.36 7.39
C VAL A 123 -2.99 12.95 8.85
N GLU A 124 -3.67 13.64 9.78
CA GLU A 124 -3.53 13.41 11.23
C GLU A 124 -3.89 11.98 11.65
N LYS A 125 -4.90 11.39 11.00
CA LYS A 125 -5.36 10.01 11.19
C LYS A 125 -5.18 9.24 9.88
N PRO A 126 -3.98 8.68 9.63
CA PRO A 126 -3.72 7.86 8.46
C PRO A 126 -4.62 6.63 8.44
N SER A 127 -4.79 6.02 7.28
CA SER A 127 -5.57 4.79 7.13
C SER A 127 -4.95 3.63 7.90
N SER A 128 -5.80 2.73 8.39
CA SER A 128 -5.38 1.52 9.11
C SER A 128 -5.13 0.34 8.16
N VAL A 129 -6.02 0.16 7.19
CA VAL A 129 -5.96 -0.94 6.22
C VAL A 129 -6.16 -0.37 4.81
N THR A 130 -5.37 -0.85 3.87
CA THR A 130 -5.65 -0.65 2.44
C THR A 130 -5.97 -1.99 1.81
N LEU A 131 -6.99 -2.00 0.96
CA LEU A 131 -7.40 -3.16 0.18
C LEU A 131 -7.39 -2.84 -1.30
N LEU A 132 -6.95 -3.79 -2.11
CA LEU A 132 -6.96 -3.74 -3.57
C LEU A 132 -7.62 -4.98 -4.16
N HIS A 133 -8.50 -4.79 -5.15
CA HIS A 133 -9.10 -5.84 -5.97
C HIS A 133 -8.66 -5.70 -7.43
N GLY A 134 -8.09 -6.77 -7.99
CA GLY A 134 -7.57 -6.81 -9.35
C GLY A 134 -8.64 -7.06 -10.41
N VAL A 135 -9.19 -5.99 -10.98
CA VAL A 135 -10.25 -6.04 -12.00
C VAL A 135 -9.67 -6.42 -13.36
N GLU A 136 -8.63 -5.70 -13.76
CA GLU A 136 -7.82 -5.97 -14.94
C GLU A 136 -6.35 -5.94 -14.53
N VAL A 137 -5.65 -7.04 -14.77
CA VAL A 137 -4.30 -7.27 -14.27
C VAL A 137 -3.37 -7.51 -15.45
N PRO A 138 -2.21 -6.82 -15.50
CA PRO A 138 -1.26 -6.98 -16.59
C PRO A 138 -0.66 -8.40 -16.60
N ALA A 139 -0.35 -8.93 -17.78
CA ALA A 139 0.31 -10.22 -17.91
C ALA A 139 1.80 -10.16 -17.51
N ARG A 140 2.39 -8.96 -17.50
CA ARG A 140 3.76 -8.68 -17.07
C ARG A 140 3.86 -7.31 -16.38
N GLY A 141 4.69 -7.22 -15.35
CA GLY A 141 4.80 -6.00 -14.54
C GLY A 141 3.55 -5.76 -13.67
N GLY A 142 3.45 -4.57 -13.08
CA GLY A 142 2.32 -4.15 -12.24
C GLY A 142 2.12 -4.96 -10.96
N ASP A 143 3.18 -5.62 -10.49
CA ASP A 143 3.26 -6.27 -9.18
C ASP A 143 3.11 -5.23 -8.05
N THR A 144 2.94 -5.72 -6.83
CA THR A 144 3.05 -4.88 -5.62
C THR A 144 4.08 -5.48 -4.69
N LEU A 145 4.97 -4.63 -4.21
CA LEU A 145 6.02 -4.98 -3.27
C LEU A 145 5.62 -4.54 -1.87
N PHE A 146 5.92 -5.35 -0.87
CA PHE A 146 5.64 -5.08 0.53
C PHE A 146 6.87 -5.34 1.39
N ALA A 147 7.15 -4.45 2.34
CA ALA A 147 8.24 -4.59 3.31
C ALA A 147 7.69 -4.58 4.74
N ASN A 148 8.25 -5.45 5.59
CA ASN A 148 7.82 -5.63 6.98
C ASN A 148 8.50 -4.61 7.90
N MET A 149 7.76 -3.63 8.40
CA MET A 149 8.30 -2.58 9.26
C MET A 149 8.48 -3.00 10.72
N TYR A 150 7.90 -4.13 11.14
CA TYR A 150 8.27 -4.73 12.42
C TYR A 150 9.68 -5.32 12.35
N ASP A 151 9.94 -6.17 11.35
CA ASP A 151 11.27 -6.77 11.15
C ASP A 151 12.34 -5.70 10.92
N ALA A 152 12.02 -4.65 10.16
CA ALA A 152 12.92 -3.52 9.97
C ALA A 152 13.29 -2.83 11.28
N TYR A 153 12.32 -2.57 12.17
CA TYR A 153 12.60 -1.98 13.49
C TYR A 153 13.39 -2.94 14.39
N ASP A 154 12.98 -4.22 14.44
CA ASP A 154 13.58 -5.23 15.33
C ASP A 154 15.09 -5.39 15.05
N ARG A 155 15.51 -5.27 13.80
CA ARG A 155 16.92 -5.38 13.35
C ARG A 155 17.80 -4.16 13.64
N LEU A 156 17.22 -3.00 13.95
CA LEU A 156 18.03 -1.81 14.23
C LEU A 156 18.92 -2.02 15.45
N ASP A 157 20.14 -1.49 15.36
CA ASP A 157 21.04 -1.41 16.51
C ASP A 157 20.48 -0.46 17.60
N ALA A 158 21.04 -0.58 18.80
CA ALA A 158 20.57 0.17 19.95
C ALA A 158 20.77 1.70 19.80
N GLU A 159 21.80 2.12 19.07
CA GLU A 159 22.09 3.55 18.84
C GLU A 159 21.04 4.17 17.92
N THR A 160 20.69 3.48 16.84
CA THR A 160 19.66 3.89 15.89
C THR A 160 18.29 3.90 16.57
N LYS A 161 17.95 2.88 17.37
CA LYS A 161 16.72 2.88 18.18
C LYS A 161 16.67 4.07 19.12
N ALA A 162 17.73 4.34 19.88
CA ALA A 162 17.82 5.51 20.76
C ALA A 162 17.73 6.85 20.00
N LEU A 163 18.18 6.88 18.75
CA LEU A 163 18.10 8.06 17.89
C LEU A 163 16.68 8.30 17.34
N ILE A 164 15.85 7.28 17.15
CA ILE A 164 14.51 7.46 16.54
C ILE A 164 13.35 7.33 17.52
N ASP A 165 13.52 6.58 18.61
CA ASP A 165 12.46 6.35 19.58
C ASP A 165 12.05 7.66 20.26
N GLY A 166 10.74 7.90 20.30
CA GLY A 166 10.16 9.14 20.84
C GLY A 166 10.26 10.36 19.94
N ARG A 167 11.00 10.29 18.81
CA ARG A 167 11.03 11.37 17.82
C ARG A 167 9.92 11.23 16.80
N ARG A 168 9.55 12.36 16.19
CA ARG A 168 8.51 12.43 15.16
C ARG A 168 9.14 12.82 13.82
N ALA A 169 8.82 12.07 12.77
CA ALA A 169 9.08 12.46 11.40
C ALA A 169 8.09 13.55 10.96
N ILE A 170 8.57 14.49 10.15
CA ILE A 170 7.77 15.52 9.51
C ILE A 170 7.33 14.98 8.15
N HIS A 171 6.02 14.86 7.96
CA HIS A 171 5.39 14.44 6.72
C HIS A 171 4.77 15.65 6.04
N ARG A 172 5.24 15.95 4.82
CA ARG A 172 4.71 17.01 3.99
C ARG A 172 4.11 16.38 2.75
N TYR A 173 2.86 16.72 2.43
CA TYR A 173 2.31 16.37 1.14
C TYR A 173 3.14 17.06 0.06
N GLN A 174 3.85 16.28 -0.74
CA GLN A 174 4.63 16.76 -1.86
C GLN A 174 4.13 16.07 -3.11
N ARG A 175 4.03 16.82 -4.21
CA ARG A 175 3.81 16.25 -5.53
C ARG A 175 5.17 15.88 -6.09
N LYS A 176 5.53 14.60 -6.09
CA LYS A 176 6.79 14.12 -6.69
C LYS A 176 6.55 13.26 -7.92
N GLU A 177 7.62 13.11 -8.69
CA GLU A 177 7.62 12.49 -10.01
C GLU A 177 7.25 11.00 -9.97
N PHE A 178 6.85 10.49 -11.13
CA PHE A 178 6.59 9.07 -11.36
C PHE A 178 7.90 8.27 -11.31
N VAL A 179 8.33 7.82 -10.12
CA VAL A 179 9.53 7.00 -9.92
C VAL A 179 9.15 5.65 -9.32
N PHE A 180 9.73 4.57 -9.86
CA PHE A 180 9.54 3.19 -9.40
C PHE A 180 10.70 2.76 -8.49
N SER A 181 10.78 3.34 -7.28
CA SER A 181 11.95 3.15 -6.41
C SER A 181 12.08 1.73 -5.83
N GLY A 182 11.01 0.94 -5.84
CA GLY A 182 11.05 -0.45 -5.37
C GLY A 182 11.29 -1.51 -6.45
N ASP A 183 11.21 -1.15 -7.74
CA ASP A 183 11.26 -2.17 -8.79
C ASP A 183 12.70 -2.70 -9.04
N ARG A 184 12.80 -3.75 -9.85
CA ARG A 184 14.09 -4.18 -10.39
C ARG A 184 14.73 -3.05 -11.19
N GLU A 185 16.01 -3.20 -11.49
CA GLU A 185 16.65 -2.33 -12.46
C GLU A 185 15.87 -2.37 -13.79
N LEU A 186 15.34 -1.21 -14.17
CA LEU A 186 14.57 -1.00 -15.39
C LEU A 186 15.52 -0.89 -16.59
N THR A 187 15.11 -1.44 -17.74
CA THR A 187 15.90 -1.33 -18.97
C THR A 187 15.93 0.10 -19.49
N ALA A 188 16.82 0.39 -20.43
CA ALA A 188 16.88 1.71 -21.06
C ALA A 188 15.57 2.05 -21.79
N GLU A 189 14.93 1.05 -22.41
CA GLU A 189 13.64 1.18 -23.08
C GLU A 189 12.52 1.50 -22.08
N GLU A 190 12.43 0.77 -20.96
CA GLU A 190 11.42 1.02 -19.92
C GLU A 190 11.59 2.42 -19.30
N LYS A 191 12.83 2.85 -19.07
CA LYS A 191 13.12 4.21 -18.59
C LYS A 191 12.67 5.28 -19.60
N ALA A 192 12.91 5.07 -20.89
CA ALA A 192 12.46 5.98 -21.94
C ALA A 192 10.93 6.05 -22.03
N GLU A 193 10.23 4.91 -21.90
CA GLU A 193 8.77 4.86 -21.84
C GLU A 193 8.21 5.63 -20.65
N ILE A 194 8.81 5.48 -19.47
CA ILE A 194 8.43 6.24 -18.26
C ILE A 194 8.58 7.74 -18.48
N GLU A 195 9.69 8.20 -19.06
CA GLU A 195 9.91 9.61 -19.34
C GLU A 195 8.91 10.16 -20.37
N GLU A 196 8.54 9.35 -21.38
CA GLU A 196 7.49 9.74 -22.32
C GLU A 196 6.12 9.87 -21.63
N LEU A 197 5.76 8.91 -20.77
CA LEU A 197 4.52 8.95 -19.98
C LEU A 197 4.47 10.19 -19.07
N LYS A 198 5.57 10.48 -18.36
CA LYS A 198 5.72 11.69 -17.55
C LYS A 198 5.47 12.94 -18.38
N ARG A 199 6.11 13.05 -19.55
CA ARG A 199 5.97 14.21 -20.44
C ARG A 199 4.53 14.39 -20.92
N LYS A 200 3.86 13.31 -21.34
CA LYS A 200 2.45 13.33 -21.76
C LYS A 200 1.56 13.80 -20.62
N ARG A 201 1.74 13.25 -19.41
CA ARG A 201 0.97 13.61 -18.23
C ARG A 201 1.14 15.08 -17.85
N LEU A 202 2.37 15.59 -17.81
CA LEU A 202 2.63 17.01 -17.52
C LEU A 202 1.92 17.92 -18.54
N ALA A 203 1.93 17.54 -19.82
CA ALA A 203 1.24 18.29 -20.86
C ALA A 203 -0.30 18.26 -20.70
N GLU A 204 -0.87 17.11 -20.37
CA GLU A 204 -2.31 16.98 -20.09
C GLU A 204 -2.74 17.79 -18.87
N GLU A 205 -1.95 17.74 -17.79
CA GLU A 205 -2.21 18.49 -16.56
C GLU A 205 -2.07 20.01 -16.79
N ALA A 206 -1.09 20.45 -17.59
CA ALA A 206 -0.96 21.86 -17.97
C ALA A 206 -2.15 22.33 -18.82
N ALA A 207 -2.67 21.48 -19.71
CA ALA A 207 -3.84 21.77 -20.53
C ALA A 207 -5.16 21.78 -19.72
N ALA A 208 -5.25 20.97 -18.66
CA ALA A 208 -6.43 20.87 -17.80
C ALA A 208 -6.58 22.04 -16.79
N GLY A 209 -5.59 22.93 -16.70
CA GLY A 209 -5.53 23.98 -15.67
C GLY A 209 -5.10 23.43 -14.30
N PRO A 210 -5.04 24.28 -13.25
CA PRO A 210 -4.64 23.82 -11.93
C PRO A 210 -5.57 22.70 -11.45
N SER A 211 -5.02 21.50 -11.28
CA SER A 211 -5.76 20.37 -10.73
C SER A 211 -6.18 20.68 -9.28
N PRO A 212 -7.35 20.21 -8.80
CA PRO A 212 -7.73 20.31 -7.40
C PRO A 212 -6.66 19.76 -6.43
N THR A 213 -5.81 18.82 -6.87
CA THR A 213 -4.65 18.35 -6.11
C THR A 213 -3.52 19.35 -6.01
N ALA A 214 -3.23 20.10 -7.07
CA ALA A 214 -2.18 21.10 -7.10
C ALA A 214 -2.55 22.29 -6.20
N GLU A 215 -3.80 22.78 -6.27
CA GLU A 215 -4.29 23.86 -5.39
C GLU A 215 -4.43 23.43 -3.92
N LYS A 216 -4.79 22.17 -3.64
CA LYS A 216 -4.85 21.64 -2.28
C LYS A 216 -3.47 21.35 -1.69
N SER A 217 -2.47 21.01 -2.50
CA SER A 217 -1.12 20.61 -2.02
C SER A 217 -0.45 21.65 -1.14
N ASN A 218 -0.55 22.95 -1.49
CA ASN A 218 -0.02 24.05 -0.69
C ASN A 218 -0.85 24.37 0.57
N LYS A 219 -1.98 23.69 0.79
CA LYS A 219 -2.89 23.89 1.93
C LYS A 219 -2.96 22.69 2.87
N VAL A 220 -2.34 21.55 2.55
CA VAL A 220 -2.28 20.41 3.48
C VAL A 220 -1.25 20.71 4.57
N PRO A 221 -1.66 20.84 5.84
CA PRO A 221 -0.70 21.09 6.92
C PRO A 221 0.27 19.92 7.05
N GLU A 222 1.53 20.23 7.37
CA GLU A 222 2.51 19.21 7.73
C GLU A 222 2.01 18.38 8.90
N GLN A 223 2.18 17.07 8.80
CA GLN A 223 1.89 16.14 9.88
C GLN A 223 3.18 15.71 10.57
N ARG A 224 3.05 15.38 11.85
CA ARG A 224 4.15 14.87 12.66
C ARG A 224 3.73 13.52 13.20
N HIS A 225 4.43 12.47 12.83
CA HIS A 225 4.14 11.11 13.30
C HIS A 225 5.39 10.47 13.88
N PRO A 226 5.29 9.54 14.85
CA PRO A 226 6.45 8.83 15.38
C PRO A 226 7.26 8.18 14.25
N VAL A 227 8.59 8.29 14.32
CA VAL A 227 9.48 7.55 13.38
C VAL A 227 9.34 6.04 13.61
N ALA A 228 9.24 5.65 14.89
CA ALA A 228 8.89 4.31 15.32
C ALA A 228 7.55 4.34 16.08
N ARG A 229 6.51 3.79 15.48
CA ARG A 229 5.14 3.76 16.02
C ARG A 229 4.87 2.45 16.77
N THR A 230 3.93 2.49 17.68
CA THR A 230 3.36 1.33 18.35
C THR A 230 2.08 0.92 17.62
N HIS A 231 2.02 -0.32 17.17
CA HIS A 231 0.84 -0.80 16.46
C HIS A 231 -0.37 -0.89 17.42
N PRO A 232 -1.53 -0.31 17.07
CA PRO A 232 -2.65 -0.16 18.00
C PRO A 232 -3.29 -1.48 18.45
N VAL A 233 -3.23 -2.53 17.62
CA VAL A 233 -3.76 -3.88 17.95
C VAL A 233 -2.69 -4.81 18.52
N THR A 234 -1.57 -5.01 17.82
CA THR A 234 -0.53 -5.98 18.20
C THR A 234 0.41 -5.49 19.31
N GLY A 235 0.48 -4.17 19.57
CA GLY A 235 1.42 -3.58 20.53
C GLY A 235 2.89 -3.59 20.08
N ARG A 236 3.21 -4.15 18.91
CA ARG A 236 4.58 -4.20 18.38
C ARG A 236 5.05 -2.83 17.90
N LYS A 237 6.36 -2.59 17.97
CA LYS A 237 7.00 -1.43 17.36
C LYS A 237 7.22 -1.66 15.87
N ALA A 238 6.86 -0.67 15.05
CA ALA A 238 7.10 -0.66 13.61
C ALA A 238 7.79 0.65 13.22
N LEU A 239 8.71 0.58 12.26
CA LEU A 239 9.10 1.79 11.54
C LEU A 239 7.89 2.34 10.78
N TYR A 240 7.70 3.66 10.84
CA TYR A 240 6.66 4.30 10.06
C TYR A 240 7.37 5.14 9.01
N LEU A 241 7.46 4.66 7.77
CA LEU A 241 8.26 5.28 6.72
C LEU A 241 7.40 5.68 5.51
N ASN A 242 7.81 6.76 4.86
CA ASN A 242 7.28 7.18 3.57
C ASN A 242 8.37 7.96 2.82
N ASP A 243 9.00 7.31 1.84
CA ASP A 243 10.12 7.87 1.07
C ASP A 243 9.73 9.13 0.29
N GLU A 244 8.45 9.24 -0.09
CA GLU A 244 7.95 10.37 -0.86
C GLU A 244 7.74 11.63 0.00
N MET A 245 7.20 11.45 1.21
CA MET A 245 6.59 12.52 2.01
C MET A 245 7.33 12.86 3.30
N MET A 246 8.26 12.03 3.76
CA MET A 246 9.09 12.36 4.91
C MET A 246 10.19 13.34 4.55
N VAL A 247 10.26 14.46 5.27
CA VAL A 247 11.19 15.56 4.94
C VAL A 247 12.19 15.88 6.05
N GLY A 248 12.03 15.30 7.24
CA GLY A 248 12.90 15.53 8.38
C GLY A 248 12.42 14.82 9.65
N ILE A 249 13.17 14.95 10.73
CA ILE A 249 12.86 14.40 12.06
C ILE A 249 12.99 15.52 13.08
N GLU A 250 12.00 15.68 13.95
CA GLU A 250 12.00 16.71 14.99
C GLU A 250 13.23 16.58 15.92
N GLY A 251 13.92 17.71 16.11
CA GLY A 251 15.10 17.79 16.97
C GLY A 251 16.39 17.25 16.33
N LEU A 252 16.38 16.87 15.05
CA LEU A 252 17.58 16.53 14.28
C LEU A 252 17.78 17.54 13.15
N ASP A 253 19.04 17.86 12.86
CA ASP A 253 19.39 18.64 11.66
C ASP A 253 19.11 17.81 10.39
N ASP A 254 18.69 18.47 9.31
CA ASP A 254 18.36 17.79 8.04
C ASP A 254 19.54 17.01 7.47
N SER A 255 20.79 17.46 7.72
CA SER A 255 22.01 16.74 7.31
C SER A 255 22.18 15.39 8.02
N VAL A 256 21.46 15.17 9.13
CA VAL A 256 21.42 13.91 9.88
C VAL A 256 20.12 13.16 9.58
N ALA A 257 18.98 13.85 9.64
CA ALA A 257 17.66 13.25 9.52
C ALA A 257 17.42 12.63 8.13
N VAL A 258 17.74 13.37 7.06
CA VAL A 258 17.46 12.92 5.70
C VAL A 258 18.28 11.68 5.32
N PRO A 259 19.62 11.63 5.55
CA PRO A 259 20.38 10.40 5.32
C PRO A 259 19.92 9.23 6.18
N LEU A 260 19.52 9.46 7.43
CA LEU A 260 18.99 8.42 8.31
C LEU A 260 17.69 7.82 7.75
N LEU A 261 16.71 8.65 7.39
CA LEU A 261 15.43 8.20 6.82
C LEU A 261 15.64 7.40 5.54
N ARG A 262 16.54 7.86 4.66
CA ARG A 262 16.92 7.13 3.45
C ARG A 262 17.52 5.76 3.78
N ARG A 263 18.50 5.71 4.67
CA ARG A 263 19.14 4.47 5.11
C ARG A 263 18.12 3.47 5.67
N LEU A 264 17.22 3.93 6.54
CA LEU A 264 16.15 3.09 7.12
C LEU A 264 15.23 2.52 6.02
N CYS A 265 14.87 3.31 5.02
CA CYS A 265 14.07 2.86 3.89
C CYS A 265 14.82 1.82 3.03
N GLU A 266 16.08 2.09 2.67
CA GLU A 266 16.93 1.19 1.87
C GLU A 266 17.16 -0.17 2.56
N GLU A 267 17.48 -0.17 3.86
CA GLU A 267 17.68 -1.38 4.65
C GLU A 267 16.39 -2.21 4.81
N ALA A 268 15.24 -1.54 4.93
CA ALA A 268 13.94 -2.19 5.07
C ALA A 268 13.43 -2.79 3.75
N THR A 269 13.90 -2.28 2.61
CA THR A 269 13.40 -2.61 1.26
C THR A 269 14.39 -3.42 0.42
N THR A 270 15.41 -4.00 1.07
CA THR A 270 16.36 -4.89 0.41
C THR A 270 15.62 -6.09 -0.22
N PRO A 271 15.95 -6.54 -1.46
CA PRO A 271 15.13 -7.51 -2.19
C PRO A 271 14.82 -8.83 -1.50
N ASP A 272 15.71 -9.33 -0.62
CA ASP A 272 15.52 -10.56 0.16
C ASP A 272 14.54 -10.42 1.34
N ARG A 273 14.11 -9.18 1.64
CA ARG A 273 13.20 -8.83 2.74
C ARG A 273 11.82 -8.38 2.27
N VAL A 274 11.61 -8.40 0.96
CA VAL A 274 10.39 -7.89 0.33
C VAL A 274 9.52 -9.04 -0.17
N LEU A 275 8.23 -8.98 0.14
CA LEU A 275 7.22 -9.78 -0.55
C LEU A 275 6.91 -9.10 -1.89
N ARG A 276 7.21 -9.78 -3.00
CA ARG A 276 6.70 -9.41 -4.33
C ARG A 276 5.39 -10.16 -4.60
N PHE A 277 4.27 -9.44 -4.52
CA PHE A 277 2.96 -9.97 -4.85
C PHE A 277 2.67 -9.83 -6.35
N LYS A 278 2.64 -10.98 -7.03
CA LYS A 278 2.20 -11.08 -8.43
C LYS A 278 0.68 -11.25 -8.47
N TRP A 279 0.05 -10.30 -9.13
CA TRP A 279 -1.40 -10.24 -9.25
C TRP A 279 -1.94 -11.28 -10.24
N ARG A 280 -3.14 -11.78 -9.94
CA ARG A 280 -4.01 -12.47 -10.90
C ARG A 280 -5.36 -11.74 -10.91
N LYS A 281 -6.09 -11.84 -12.02
CA LYS A 281 -7.45 -11.30 -12.09
C LYS A 281 -8.31 -11.89 -10.97
N GLY A 282 -9.06 -11.03 -10.29
CA GLY A 282 -9.93 -11.37 -9.17
C GLY A 282 -9.20 -11.47 -7.83
N ASP A 283 -7.86 -11.38 -7.77
CA ASP A 283 -7.19 -11.36 -6.49
C ASP A 283 -7.60 -10.12 -5.68
N LEU A 284 -7.87 -10.32 -4.40
CA LEU A 284 -8.06 -9.27 -3.43
C LEU A 284 -6.91 -9.32 -2.43
N VAL A 285 -6.19 -8.23 -2.25
CA VAL A 285 -5.12 -8.11 -1.25
C VAL A 285 -5.49 -7.03 -0.24
N ALA A 286 -5.33 -7.32 1.04
CA ALA A 286 -5.40 -6.34 2.12
C ALA A 286 -4.06 -6.29 2.84
N TRP A 287 -3.60 -5.09 3.21
CA TRP A 287 -2.41 -4.95 4.05
C TRP A 287 -2.60 -3.94 5.17
N ASP A 288 -1.88 -4.22 6.25
CA ASP A 288 -1.82 -3.42 7.46
C ASP A 288 -0.91 -2.22 7.23
N ASN A 289 -1.53 -1.07 7.03
CA ASN A 289 -0.82 0.18 6.79
C ASN A 289 -0.01 0.63 8.02
N ALA A 290 -0.22 -0.02 9.17
CA ALA A 290 0.52 0.25 10.38
C ALA A 290 1.87 -0.42 10.52
N SER A 291 2.09 -1.49 9.77
CA SER A 291 3.29 -2.30 9.88
C SER A 291 3.96 -2.56 8.53
N ILE A 292 3.44 -1.99 7.46
CA ILE A 292 3.89 -2.21 6.09
C ILE A 292 4.14 -0.89 5.38
N ILE A 293 5.21 -0.86 4.59
CA ILE A 293 5.32 0.03 3.44
C ILE A 293 5.25 -0.81 2.16
N HIS A 294 4.78 -0.20 1.08
CA HIS A 294 4.57 -0.86 -0.18
C HIS A 294 4.94 0.02 -1.37
N SER A 295 5.12 -0.60 -2.54
CA SER A 295 5.43 0.08 -3.80
C SER A 295 4.84 -0.70 -4.97
N ALA A 296 4.20 0.00 -5.91
CA ALA A 296 3.78 -0.56 -7.19
C ALA A 296 4.98 -0.66 -8.13
N THR A 297 5.12 -1.77 -8.85
CA THR A 297 6.17 -1.93 -9.88
C THR A 297 5.73 -1.35 -11.22
N PHE A 298 6.68 -1.19 -12.13
CA PHE A 298 6.39 -0.70 -13.47
C PHE A 298 5.35 -1.58 -14.16
N THR A 299 4.35 -0.93 -14.77
CA THR A 299 3.36 -1.57 -15.64
C THR A 299 3.63 -1.09 -17.06
N PRO A 300 4.00 -1.98 -17.99
CA PRO A 300 4.25 -1.59 -19.38
C PRO A 300 3.03 -0.89 -19.99
N PRO A 301 3.20 0.15 -20.84
CA PRO A 301 2.09 0.94 -21.36
C PRO A 301 1.09 0.16 -22.22
N ASP A 302 1.53 -0.95 -22.83
CA ASP A 302 0.69 -1.86 -23.61
C ASP A 302 -0.09 -2.87 -22.74
N GLN A 303 0.12 -2.86 -21.42
CA GLN A 303 -0.57 -3.72 -20.48
C GLN A 303 -1.63 -2.91 -19.71
N ALA A 304 -2.89 -3.28 -19.91
CA ALA A 304 -3.98 -2.68 -19.17
C ALA A 304 -3.94 -3.11 -17.69
N ARG A 305 -4.18 -2.15 -16.80
CA ARG A 305 -4.25 -2.36 -15.37
C ARG A 305 -5.38 -1.52 -14.78
N ILE A 306 -6.32 -2.17 -14.13
CA ILE A 306 -7.43 -1.56 -13.39
C ILE A 306 -7.52 -2.25 -12.03
N MET A 307 -7.32 -1.47 -10.97
CA MET A 307 -7.47 -1.92 -9.58
C MET A 307 -8.53 -1.07 -8.89
N HIS A 308 -9.39 -1.72 -8.12
CA HIS A 308 -10.28 -1.05 -7.19
C HIS A 308 -9.62 -0.99 -5.81
N ARG A 309 -9.62 0.19 -5.17
CA ARG A 309 -9.05 0.40 -3.85
C ARG A 309 -10.12 0.82 -2.85
N LEU A 310 -10.08 0.20 -1.68
CA LEU A 310 -10.78 0.66 -0.49
C LEU A 310 -9.76 0.96 0.61
N THR A 311 -10.07 1.96 1.40
CA THR A 311 -9.23 2.40 2.52
C THR A 311 -10.10 2.38 3.77
N VAL A 312 -9.58 1.81 4.85
CA VAL A 312 -10.25 1.74 6.15
C VAL A 312 -9.69 2.84 7.04
N GLU A 313 -10.59 3.55 7.73
CA GLU A 313 -10.25 4.61 8.69
C GLU A 313 -9.23 4.12 9.71
N GLY A 314 -8.28 4.97 10.06
CA GLY A 314 -7.33 4.69 11.12
C GLY A 314 -7.35 5.72 12.24
N GLY A 315 -6.28 5.73 13.03
CA GLY A 315 -6.14 6.57 14.21
C GLY A 315 -4.84 7.36 14.18
N VAL A 316 -4.66 8.21 15.19
CA VAL A 316 -3.41 8.96 15.37
C VAL A 316 -2.30 7.97 15.75
N PRO A 317 -1.19 7.90 14.99
CA PRO A 317 -0.06 7.04 15.34
C PRO A 317 0.59 7.46 16.66
N VAL A 318 0.95 6.50 17.51
CA VAL A 318 1.53 6.69 18.85
C VAL A 318 2.89 6.04 19.02
#